data_AF-A0A953YZT9-F1
#
_entry.id   AF-A0A953YZT9-F1
#
_cell.length_a   1.000
_cell.length_b   1.000
_cell.length_c   1.000
_cell.angle_alpha   90.00
_cell.angle_beta   90.00
_cell.angle_gamma   90.00
#
_symmetry.space_group_name_H-M   'P 1'
#
loop_
_entity.id
_entity.type
_entity.pdbx_description
1 polymer ?
#
loop_
_entity_poly.entity_id
_entity_poly.type
_entity_poly.pdbx_seq_one_letter_code
_entity_poly.pdbx_strand_id
1 'polypeptide(L)'
;NRWEMAALHWACQFAGIVVTPLNWRAKGDEIDYCLADSGARAIVWEAVVDAAVAQSEHVRNVLRIGVGDVDGAQVQFEDWLAAPADPTPVACAEDLSLMLYTSGTTGKPKGVPRRHRVERAAALAHVAQNRYGDAECTLGVMPLYHTMGVRSLLALALVDGRLICMPRFDASQALAAIEAEQV
;
A
#
# COMPACT_ATOMS: atom_id res chain seq x y z
N ASN A 1 -3.19 5.53 4.41
CA ASN A 1 -2.45 6.38 3.44
C ASN A 1 -1.41 7.18 4.18
N ARG A 2 -0.26 6.57 4.40
CA ARG A 2 0.92 7.24 4.97
C ARG A 2 2.12 6.95 4.08
N TRP A 3 3.21 7.66 4.32
CA TRP A 3 4.43 7.51 3.54
C TRP A 3 5.08 6.13 3.75
N GLU A 4 4.92 5.50 4.92
CA GLU A 4 5.42 4.17 5.23
C GLU A 4 4.80 3.12 4.30
N MET A 5 3.49 3.23 4.02
CA MET A 5 2.81 2.35 3.05
C MET A 5 3.33 2.55 1.63
N ALA A 6 3.64 3.80 1.23
CA ALA A 6 4.24 4.08 -0.07
C ALA A 6 5.67 3.54 -0.15
N ALA A 7 6.48 3.72 0.88
CA ALA A 7 7.84 3.19 0.98
C ALA A 7 7.84 1.65 0.93
N LEU A 8 6.96 0.99 1.69
CA LEU A 8 6.77 -0.45 1.65
C LEU A 8 6.35 -0.94 0.26
N HIS A 9 5.41 -0.23 -0.41
CA HIS A 9 5.02 -0.58 -1.77
C HIS A 9 6.24 -0.62 -2.70
N TRP A 10 7.06 0.43 -2.69
CA TRP A 10 8.28 0.51 -3.51
C TRP A 10 9.33 -0.52 -3.14
N ALA A 11 9.59 -0.73 -1.84
CA ALA A 11 10.51 -1.77 -1.37
C ALA A 11 10.08 -3.15 -1.87
N CYS A 12 8.78 -3.46 -1.80
CA CYS A 12 8.22 -4.69 -2.36
C CYS A 12 8.39 -4.76 -3.88
N GLN A 13 8.18 -3.65 -4.60
CA GLN A 13 8.37 -3.61 -6.06
C GLN A 13 9.82 -3.94 -6.45
N PHE A 14 10.79 -3.47 -5.66
CA PHE A 14 12.21 -3.68 -5.92
C PHE A 14 12.62 -5.10 -5.54
N ALA A 15 12.13 -5.61 -4.41
CA ALA A 15 12.48 -6.94 -3.90
C ALA A 15 11.73 -8.10 -4.59
N GLY A 16 10.80 -7.83 -5.51
CA GLY A 16 9.96 -8.87 -6.13
C GLY A 16 8.94 -9.49 -5.18
N ILE A 17 8.50 -8.72 -4.17
CA ILE A 17 7.48 -9.13 -3.22
C ILE A 17 6.12 -8.64 -3.71
N VAL A 18 5.13 -9.54 -3.73
CA VAL A 18 3.75 -9.16 -4.03
C VAL A 18 3.15 -8.48 -2.80
N VAL A 19 2.93 -7.16 -2.88
CA VAL A 19 2.28 -6.42 -1.79
C VAL A 19 0.77 -6.64 -1.83
N THR A 20 0.18 -6.90 -0.66
CA THR A 20 -1.25 -7.23 -0.53
C THR A 20 -1.91 -6.31 0.49
N PRO A 21 -2.17 -5.04 0.14
CA PRO A 21 -2.69 -4.08 1.10
C PRO A 21 -4.14 -4.39 1.46
N LEU A 22 -4.43 -4.37 2.76
CA LEU A 22 -5.76 -4.63 3.30
C LEU A 22 -6.45 -3.35 3.74
N ASN A 23 -7.78 -3.37 3.76
CA ASN A 23 -8.56 -2.32 4.37
C ASN A 23 -8.25 -2.29 5.88
N TRP A 24 -7.90 -1.13 6.43
CA TRP A 24 -7.60 -0.98 7.86
C TRP A 24 -8.81 -1.28 8.77
N ARG A 25 -10.02 -1.36 8.20
CA ARG A 25 -11.24 -1.79 8.89
C ARG A 25 -11.47 -3.31 8.83
N ALA A 26 -10.56 -4.08 8.23
CA ALA A 26 -10.65 -5.53 8.20
C ALA A 26 -10.62 -6.09 9.62
N LYS A 27 -11.41 -7.13 9.85
CA LYS A 27 -11.46 -7.89 11.10
C LYS A 27 -10.42 -9.01 11.12
N GLY A 28 -10.17 -9.59 12.29
CA GLY A 28 -9.18 -10.66 12.47
C GLY A 28 -9.43 -11.87 11.55
N ASP A 29 -10.68 -12.27 11.34
CA ASP A 29 -11.06 -13.36 10.44
C ASP A 29 -10.85 -13.01 8.96
N GLU A 30 -11.05 -11.76 8.58
CA GLU A 30 -10.74 -11.26 7.23
C GLU A 30 -9.22 -11.22 6.99
N ILE A 31 -8.43 -10.84 8.01
CA ILE A 31 -6.97 -10.92 7.97
C ILE A 31 -6.51 -12.37 7.82
N ASP A 32 -7.06 -13.30 8.61
CA ASP A 32 -6.76 -14.73 8.54
C ASP A 32 -7.04 -15.32 7.17
N TYR A 33 -8.18 -14.94 6.58
CA TYR A 33 -8.54 -15.32 5.24
C TYR A 33 -7.51 -14.80 4.22
N CYS A 34 -7.17 -13.51 4.25
CA CYS A 34 -6.24 -12.92 3.30
C CYS A 34 -4.82 -13.49 3.44
N LEU A 35 -4.35 -13.74 4.66
CA LEU A 35 -3.04 -14.38 4.90
C LEU A 35 -2.99 -15.79 4.28
N ALA A 36 -4.04 -16.59 4.49
CA ALA A 36 -4.11 -17.94 3.96
C ALA A 36 -4.26 -17.97 2.43
N ASP A 37 -5.13 -17.13 1.88
CA ASP A 37 -5.46 -17.09 0.45
C ASP A 37 -4.32 -16.50 -0.41
N SER A 38 -3.68 -15.41 0.06
CA SER A 38 -2.54 -14.82 -0.63
C SER A 38 -1.22 -15.57 -0.42
N GLY A 39 -1.13 -16.39 0.62
CA GLY A 39 0.12 -17.02 1.03
C GLY A 39 1.15 -16.03 1.58
N ALA A 40 0.72 -14.88 2.09
CA ALA A 40 1.62 -13.88 2.67
C ALA A 40 2.53 -14.50 3.75
N ARG A 41 3.79 -14.05 3.79
CA ARG A 41 4.81 -14.51 4.74
C ARG A 41 5.17 -13.45 5.80
N ALA A 42 4.64 -12.25 5.64
CA ALA A 42 4.80 -11.15 6.56
C ALA A 42 3.51 -10.32 6.62
N ILE A 43 3.27 -9.67 7.75
CA ILE A 43 2.25 -8.65 7.94
C ILE A 43 2.93 -7.39 8.48
N VAL A 44 2.52 -6.23 7.93
CA VAL A 44 2.95 -4.91 8.40
C VAL A 44 1.71 -4.11 8.80
N TRP A 45 1.71 -3.50 9.97
CA TRP A 45 0.56 -2.72 10.44
C TRP A 45 0.95 -1.55 11.36
N GLU A 46 0.02 -0.62 11.56
CA GLU A 46 0.12 0.49 12.51
C GLU A 46 -0.92 0.31 13.63
N ALA A 47 -0.78 1.06 14.73
CA ALA A 47 -1.56 0.91 15.96
C ALA A 47 -3.09 0.91 15.77
N VAL A 48 -3.61 1.60 14.75
CA VAL A 48 -5.06 1.65 14.46
C VAL A 48 -5.65 0.27 14.15
N VAL A 49 -4.82 -0.72 13.81
CA VAL A 49 -5.22 -2.08 13.43
C VAL A 49 -4.85 -3.12 14.51
N ASP A 50 -4.22 -2.73 15.63
CA ASP A 50 -3.72 -3.66 16.67
C ASP A 50 -4.80 -4.64 17.15
N ALA A 51 -5.99 -4.13 17.46
CA ALA A 51 -7.09 -4.96 17.94
C ALA A 51 -7.52 -6.04 16.93
N ALA A 52 -7.50 -5.73 15.63
CA ALA A 52 -7.85 -6.68 14.58
C ALA A 52 -6.72 -7.69 14.35
N VAL A 53 -5.46 -7.24 14.39
CA VAL A 53 -4.27 -8.11 14.27
C VAL A 53 -4.20 -9.07 15.45
N ALA A 54 -4.48 -8.63 16.67
CA ALA A 54 -4.52 -9.47 17.86
C ALA A 54 -5.63 -10.54 17.83
N GLN A 55 -6.72 -10.28 17.08
CA GLN A 55 -7.81 -11.24 16.87
C GLN A 55 -7.53 -12.25 15.75
N SER A 56 -6.52 -12.01 14.91
CA SER A 56 -6.14 -12.91 13.83
C SER A 56 -5.35 -14.09 14.37
N GLU A 57 -5.82 -15.29 14.11
CA GLU A 57 -5.14 -16.50 14.53
C GLU A 57 -3.91 -16.81 13.68
N HIS A 58 -3.92 -16.47 12.40
CA HIS A 58 -2.86 -16.81 11.45
C HIS A 58 -1.68 -15.83 11.50
N VAL A 59 -1.86 -14.63 12.05
CA VAL A 59 -0.78 -13.63 12.21
C VAL A 59 0.44 -14.18 12.98
N ARG A 60 0.23 -15.09 13.93
CA ARG A 60 1.33 -15.71 14.69
C ARG A 60 2.29 -16.56 13.85
N ASN A 61 1.89 -16.95 12.64
CA ASN A 61 2.64 -17.83 11.75
C ASN A 61 3.46 -17.08 10.69
N VAL A 62 3.40 -15.75 10.66
CA VAL A 62 4.10 -14.90 9.68
C VAL A 62 5.02 -13.93 10.40
N LEU A 63 5.97 -13.35 9.65
CA LEU A 63 6.81 -12.26 10.18
C LEU A 63 5.93 -11.05 10.51
N ARG A 64 6.04 -10.54 11.73
CA ARG A 64 5.21 -9.44 12.24
C ARG A 64 6.02 -8.15 12.34
N ILE A 65 5.68 -7.17 11.52
CA ILE A 65 6.40 -5.89 11.45
C ILE A 65 5.47 -4.76 11.89
N GLY A 66 5.90 -3.99 12.88
CA GLY A 66 5.17 -2.84 13.39
C GLY A 66 5.60 -1.55 12.72
N VAL A 67 4.66 -0.60 12.59
CA VAL A 67 4.95 0.79 12.20
C VAL A 67 4.61 1.70 13.37
N GLY A 68 5.62 2.33 13.94
CA GLY A 68 5.50 3.07 15.20
C GLY A 68 5.28 2.17 16.41
N ASP A 69 4.59 2.70 17.42
CA ASP A 69 4.32 1.98 18.67
C ASP A 69 3.12 1.05 18.49
N VAL A 70 3.37 -0.25 18.35
CA VAL A 70 2.34 -1.28 18.15
C VAL A 70 2.58 -2.51 19.02
N ASP A 71 1.49 -3.17 19.39
CA ASP A 71 1.55 -4.37 20.22
C ASP A 71 1.81 -5.65 19.41
N GLY A 72 2.78 -6.45 19.84
CA GLY A 72 2.99 -7.81 19.31
C GLY A 72 3.81 -7.91 18.00
N ALA A 73 4.42 -6.80 17.58
CA ALA A 73 5.44 -6.80 16.52
C ALA A 73 6.71 -7.56 16.94
N GLN A 74 7.35 -8.21 15.96
CA GLN A 74 8.66 -8.85 16.14
C GLN A 74 9.80 -7.94 15.71
N VAL A 75 9.53 -7.06 14.73
CA VAL A 75 10.49 -6.13 14.13
C VAL A 75 9.78 -4.78 13.95
N GLN A 76 10.49 -3.68 14.13
CA GLN A 76 9.95 -2.36 13.81
C GLN A 76 10.34 -1.95 12.39
N PHE A 77 9.42 -1.31 11.69
CA PHE A 77 9.63 -0.77 10.35
C PHE A 77 10.78 0.25 10.34
N GLU A 78 10.89 1.03 11.40
CA GLU A 78 11.93 2.04 11.61
C GLU A 78 13.34 1.43 11.64
N ASP A 79 13.48 0.20 12.13
CA ASP A 79 14.76 -0.52 12.14
C ASP A 79 15.22 -0.85 10.72
N TRP A 80 14.28 -1.13 9.80
CA TRP A 80 14.59 -1.40 8.40
C TRP A 80 14.94 -0.15 7.62
N LEU A 81 14.34 0.99 7.94
CA LEU A 81 14.68 2.27 7.30
C LEU A 81 16.12 2.69 7.57
N ALA A 82 16.65 2.36 8.75
CA ALA A 82 18.03 2.68 9.12
C ALA A 82 19.05 1.66 8.56
N ALA A 83 18.59 0.51 8.07
CA ALA A 83 19.46 -0.55 7.60
C ALA A 83 19.98 -0.28 6.18
N PRO A 84 21.26 -0.57 5.88
CA PRO A 84 21.77 -0.48 4.52
C PRO A 84 21.08 -1.53 3.63
N ALA A 85 20.68 -1.11 2.43
CA ALA A 85 20.06 -1.97 1.43
C ALA A 85 20.64 -1.71 0.04
N ASP A 86 20.70 -2.75 -0.79
CA ASP A 86 20.98 -2.62 -2.23
C ASP A 86 19.68 -2.21 -2.95
N PRO A 87 19.63 -1.02 -3.58
CA PRO A 87 18.43 -0.54 -4.26
C PRO A 87 18.26 -1.14 -5.67
N THR A 88 19.06 -2.12 -6.07
CA THR A 88 18.93 -2.78 -7.38
C THR A 88 17.62 -3.56 -7.45
N PRO A 89 16.70 -3.25 -8.39
CA PRO A 89 15.48 -4.01 -8.54
C PRO A 89 15.76 -5.45 -8.97
N VAL A 90 15.16 -6.41 -8.27
CA VAL A 90 15.19 -7.85 -8.56
C VAL A 90 13.98 -8.26 -9.40
N ALA A 91 12.86 -7.54 -9.29
CA ALA A 91 11.63 -7.82 -10.03
C ALA A 91 11.71 -7.41 -11.50
N CYS A 92 11.00 -8.15 -12.37
CA CYS A 92 10.82 -7.82 -13.78
C CYS A 92 9.36 -7.48 -14.11
N ALA A 93 9.14 -6.96 -15.33
CA ALA A 93 7.83 -6.48 -15.78
C ALA A 93 6.74 -7.58 -15.81
N GLU A 94 7.13 -8.85 -15.93
CA GLU A 94 6.22 -9.98 -15.92
C GLU A 94 5.89 -10.48 -14.52
N ASP A 95 6.64 -10.12 -13.48
CA ASP A 95 6.34 -10.57 -12.12
C ASP A 95 5.05 -9.95 -11.57
N LEU A 96 4.47 -10.59 -10.56
CA LEU A 96 3.36 -10.04 -9.81
C LEU A 96 3.87 -8.87 -8.95
N SER A 97 3.17 -7.74 -9.04
CA SER A 97 3.50 -6.48 -8.37
C SER A 97 2.69 -6.31 -7.07
N LEU A 98 1.39 -6.57 -7.15
CA LEU A 98 0.50 -6.51 -6.02
C LEU A 98 -0.72 -7.43 -6.19
N MET A 99 -1.39 -7.70 -5.07
CA MET A 99 -2.68 -8.38 -5.04
C MET A 99 -3.68 -7.52 -4.26
N LEU A 100 -4.78 -7.15 -4.91
CA LEU A 100 -5.85 -6.38 -4.26
C LEU A 100 -7.06 -7.26 -4.00
N TYR A 101 -7.57 -7.21 -2.77
CA TYR A 101 -8.83 -7.89 -2.43
C TYR A 101 -10.03 -7.01 -2.77
N THR A 102 -11.04 -7.63 -3.36
CA THR A 102 -12.32 -6.99 -3.71
C THR A 102 -13.46 -7.69 -2.98
N SER A 103 -14.48 -6.94 -2.56
CA SER A 103 -15.71 -7.51 -1.98
C SER A 103 -16.45 -8.29 -3.06
N GLY A 104 -16.17 -9.59 -3.17
CA GLY A 104 -16.87 -10.47 -4.07
C GLY A 104 -18.37 -10.54 -3.73
N THR A 105 -19.23 -10.63 -4.73
CA THR A 105 -20.69 -10.82 -4.53
C THR A 105 -21.04 -12.13 -3.84
N THR A 106 -20.09 -13.07 -3.78
CA THR A 106 -20.22 -14.42 -3.22
C THR A 106 -19.82 -14.52 -1.74
N GLY A 107 -19.68 -13.39 -1.04
CA GLY A 107 -19.42 -13.33 0.41
C GLY A 107 -17.94 -13.21 0.79
N LYS A 108 -17.07 -14.08 0.26
CA LYS A 108 -15.62 -13.99 0.52
C LYS A 108 -14.91 -13.02 -0.44
N PRO A 109 -13.97 -12.19 0.05
CA PRO A 109 -13.15 -11.33 -0.81
C PRO A 109 -12.37 -12.15 -1.83
N LYS A 110 -12.08 -11.59 -3.01
CA LYS A 110 -11.28 -12.25 -4.05
C LYS A 110 -10.00 -11.46 -4.28
N GLY A 111 -8.85 -12.14 -4.16
CA GLY A 111 -7.54 -11.57 -4.47
C GLY A 111 -7.36 -11.43 -5.99
N VAL A 112 -6.99 -10.23 -6.43
CA VAL A 112 -6.76 -9.92 -7.85
C VAL A 112 -5.27 -9.66 -8.04
N PRO A 113 -4.47 -10.67 -8.45
CA PRO A 113 -3.05 -10.49 -8.71
C PRO A 113 -2.85 -9.63 -9.96
N ARG A 114 -1.93 -8.66 -9.88
CA ARG A 114 -1.60 -7.76 -11.01
C ARG A 114 -0.09 -7.76 -11.24
N ARG A 115 0.31 -7.83 -12.51
CA ARG A 115 1.73 -7.79 -12.92
C ARG A 115 2.23 -6.35 -13.01
N HIS A 116 3.53 -6.16 -12.80
CA HIS A 116 4.20 -4.86 -12.93
C HIS A 116 3.86 -4.13 -14.24
N ARG A 117 3.94 -4.83 -15.39
CA ARG A 117 3.62 -4.22 -16.69
C ARG A 117 2.19 -3.67 -16.78
N VAL A 118 1.23 -4.32 -16.13
CA VAL A 118 -0.19 -3.92 -16.18
C VAL A 118 -0.40 -2.69 -15.31
N GLU A 119 0.25 -2.61 -14.15
CA GLU A 119 0.20 -1.42 -13.31
C GLU A 119 0.88 -0.23 -13.97
N ARG A 120 2.06 -0.43 -14.56
CA ARG A 120 2.76 0.62 -15.31
C ARG A 120 1.90 1.16 -16.45
N ALA A 121 1.29 0.27 -17.24
CA ALA A 121 0.38 0.69 -18.32
C ALA A 121 -0.84 1.46 -17.80
N ALA A 122 -1.42 1.03 -16.68
CA ALA A 122 -2.55 1.72 -16.06
C ALA A 122 -2.16 3.10 -15.49
N ALA A 123 -0.97 3.23 -14.92
CA ALA A 123 -0.43 4.50 -14.45
C ALA A 123 -0.15 5.47 -15.61
N LEU A 124 0.45 4.99 -16.71
CA LEU A 124 0.64 5.79 -17.92
C LEU A 124 -0.69 6.26 -18.53
N ALA A 125 -1.69 5.39 -18.57
CA ALA A 125 -3.02 5.76 -19.03
C ALA A 125 -3.66 6.81 -18.11
N HIS A 126 -3.44 6.73 -16.80
CA HIS A 126 -3.92 7.71 -15.83
C HIS A 126 -3.26 9.09 -16.03
N VAL A 127 -1.95 9.13 -16.23
CA VAL A 127 -1.20 10.35 -16.59
C VAL A 127 -1.80 10.97 -17.86
N ALA A 128 -1.98 10.18 -18.92
CA ALA A 128 -2.51 10.67 -20.19
C ALA A 128 -3.95 11.17 -20.08
N GLN A 129 -4.82 10.45 -19.37
CA GLN A 129 -6.23 10.79 -19.20
C GLN A 129 -6.42 12.09 -18.42
N ASN A 130 -5.62 12.31 -17.37
CA ASN A 130 -5.71 13.50 -16.53
C ASN A 130 -4.77 14.62 -16.98
N ARG A 131 -3.93 14.37 -17.99
CA ARG A 131 -2.94 15.30 -18.54
C ARG A 131 -1.97 15.80 -17.47
N TYR A 132 -1.53 14.92 -16.58
CA TYR A 132 -0.54 15.26 -15.56
C TYR A 132 0.73 15.80 -16.20
N GLY A 133 1.21 16.91 -15.66
CA GLY A 133 2.48 17.51 -16.02
C GLY A 133 3.63 16.97 -15.18
N ASP A 134 4.84 17.42 -15.50
CA ASP A 134 5.99 17.21 -14.62
C ASP A 134 5.73 17.87 -13.25
N ALA A 135 6.18 17.23 -12.18
CA ALA A 135 6.01 17.67 -10.80
C ALA A 135 4.55 17.86 -10.35
N GLU A 136 3.61 17.11 -10.94
CA GLU A 136 2.19 17.09 -10.54
C GLU A 136 2.04 16.85 -9.03
N CYS A 137 1.14 17.57 -8.38
CA CYS A 137 0.81 17.38 -6.96
C CYS A 137 -0.60 16.81 -6.83
N THR A 138 -0.82 15.85 -5.92
CA THR A 138 -2.16 15.28 -5.71
C THR A 138 -2.36 14.87 -4.26
N LEU A 139 -3.57 15.11 -3.74
CA LEU A 139 -3.97 14.57 -2.44
C LEU A 139 -4.15 13.04 -2.47
N GLY A 140 -3.42 12.35 -1.61
CA GLY A 140 -3.55 10.91 -1.34
C GLY A 140 -4.74 10.56 -0.46
N VAL A 141 -5.95 10.96 -0.86
CA VAL A 141 -7.21 10.63 -0.17
C VAL A 141 -7.69 9.22 -0.52
N MET A 142 -7.48 8.79 -1.76
CA MET A 142 -7.88 7.46 -2.22
C MET A 142 -7.03 6.40 -1.50
N PRO A 143 -7.62 5.39 -0.82
CA PRO A 143 -6.85 4.43 -0.05
C PRO A 143 -5.84 3.63 -0.88
N LEU A 144 -4.62 3.47 -0.35
CA LEU A 144 -3.55 2.65 -0.96
C LEU A 144 -3.83 1.14 -0.94
N TYR A 145 -4.89 0.70 -0.24
CA TYR A 145 -5.44 -0.65 -0.36
C TYR A 145 -6.46 -0.81 -1.51
N HIS A 146 -6.68 0.25 -2.28
CA HIS A 146 -7.58 0.27 -3.43
C HIS A 146 -6.82 0.58 -4.72
N THR A 147 -7.29 0.03 -5.84
CA THR A 147 -6.62 0.12 -7.15
C THR A 147 -6.31 1.56 -7.56
N MET A 148 -7.22 2.49 -7.29
CA MET A 148 -7.03 3.90 -7.63
C MET A 148 -5.99 4.60 -6.74
N GLY A 149 -5.83 4.20 -5.47
CA GLY A 149 -4.82 4.79 -4.60
C GLY A 149 -3.41 4.40 -5.06
N VAL A 150 -3.19 3.11 -5.32
CA VAL A 150 -1.91 2.63 -5.89
C VAL A 150 -1.67 3.25 -7.27
N ARG A 151 -2.70 3.33 -8.13
CA ARG A 151 -2.56 3.95 -9.45
C ARG A 151 -2.13 5.40 -9.37
N SER A 152 -2.69 6.20 -8.45
CA SER A 152 -2.27 7.59 -8.24
C SER A 152 -0.82 7.67 -7.76
N LEU A 153 -0.40 6.82 -6.82
CA LEU A 153 0.99 6.74 -6.38
C LEU A 153 1.95 6.45 -7.55
N LEU A 154 1.64 5.45 -8.37
CA LEU A 154 2.45 5.07 -9.52
C LEU A 154 2.47 6.15 -10.61
N ALA A 155 1.33 6.80 -10.87
CA ALA A 155 1.23 7.86 -11.87
C ALA A 155 2.10 9.06 -11.49
N LEU A 156 2.09 9.48 -10.23
CA LEU A 156 2.92 10.59 -9.74
C LEU A 156 4.41 10.25 -9.83
N ALA A 157 4.81 9.02 -9.50
CA ALA A 157 6.21 8.60 -9.64
C ALA A 157 6.72 8.64 -11.10
N LEU A 158 5.85 8.50 -12.10
CA LEU A 158 6.23 8.59 -13.52
C LEU A 158 6.53 10.02 -13.98
N VAL A 159 6.03 11.03 -13.27
CA VAL A 159 6.11 12.44 -13.65
C VAL A 159 6.87 13.29 -12.61
N ASP A 160 7.67 12.66 -11.76
CA ASP A 160 8.36 13.31 -10.63
C ASP A 160 7.41 14.09 -9.70
N GLY A 161 6.18 13.58 -9.58
CA GLY A 161 5.09 14.19 -8.83
C GLY A 161 5.11 13.91 -7.34
N ARG A 162 4.25 14.62 -6.60
CA ARG A 162 4.11 14.56 -5.15
C ARG A 162 2.74 14.03 -4.74
N LEU A 163 2.74 13.00 -3.90
CA LEU A 163 1.53 12.48 -3.25
C LEU A 163 1.43 12.99 -1.81
N ILE A 164 0.48 13.87 -1.53
CA ILE A 164 0.22 14.37 -0.17
C ILE A 164 -0.58 13.33 0.61
N CYS A 165 0.09 12.58 1.49
CA CYS A 165 -0.56 11.51 2.25
C CYS A 165 -1.61 12.05 3.23
N MET A 166 -2.86 11.62 3.06
CA MET A 166 -3.96 11.92 3.98
C MET A 166 -4.52 10.61 4.56
N PRO A 167 -4.10 10.20 5.77
CA PRO A 167 -4.47 8.89 6.34
C PRO A 167 -5.98 8.70 6.46
N ARG A 168 -6.68 9.77 6.82
CA ARG A 168 -8.13 9.86 6.90
C ARG A 168 -8.57 11.16 6.27
N PHE A 169 -9.62 11.11 5.45
CA PHE A 169 -10.19 12.32 4.86
C PHE A 169 -10.72 13.25 5.95
N ASP A 170 -10.27 14.50 5.87
CA ASP A 170 -10.78 15.62 6.65
C ASP A 170 -10.90 16.82 5.69
N ALA A 171 -12.09 17.42 5.61
CA ALA A 171 -12.36 18.45 4.62
C ALA A 171 -11.53 19.72 4.84
N SER A 172 -11.34 20.12 6.10
CA SER A 172 -10.58 21.32 6.45
C SER A 172 -9.10 21.13 6.16
N GLN A 173 -8.53 19.98 6.53
CA GLN A 173 -7.13 19.65 6.22
C GLN A 173 -6.91 19.47 4.71
N ALA A 174 -7.88 18.93 3.98
CA ALA A 174 -7.80 18.81 2.53
C ALA A 174 -7.73 20.19 1.86
N LEU A 175 -8.60 21.12 2.25
CA LEU A 175 -8.57 22.50 1.74
C LEU A 175 -7.25 23.19 2.07
N ALA A 176 -6.77 23.05 3.32
CA ALA A 176 -5.49 23.63 3.73
C ALA A 176 -4.30 23.04 2.95
N ALA A 177 -4.30 21.72 2.69
CA ALA A 177 -3.26 21.07 1.91
C ALA A 177 -3.30 21.47 0.43
N ILE A 178 -4.49 21.65 -0.16
CA ILE A 178 -4.63 22.15 -1.53
C ILE A 178 -3.99 23.52 -1.66
N GLU A 179 -4.28 24.43 -0.73
CA GLU A 179 -3.68 25.76 -0.72
C GLU A 179 -2.16 25.71 -0.47
N ALA A 180 -1.70 24.97 0.54
CA ALA A 180 -0.29 24.98 0.92
C ALA A 180 0.63 24.28 -0.10
N GLU A 181 0.18 23.17 -0.68
CA GLU A 181 0.98 22.31 -1.56
C GLU A 181 0.72 22.57 -3.04
N GLN A 182 -0.17 23.52 -3.36
CA GLN A 182 -0.57 23.87 -4.73
C GLN A 182 -1.02 22.63 -5.51
N VAL A 183 -1.93 21.84 -4.89
CA VAL A 183 -2.54 20.66 -5.49
C VAL A 183 -3.45 21.05 -6.65
#